data_AF-A0A2N3WGG1-F1
#
_entry.id   AF-A0A2N3WGG1-F1
#
_cell.length_a   1.000
_cell.length_b   1.000
_cell.length_c   1.000
_cell.angle_alpha   90.00
_cell.angle_beta   90.00
_cell.angle_gamma   90.00
#
_symmetry.space_group_name_H-M   'P 1'
#
loop_
_entity.id
_entity.type
_entity.pdbx_description
1 polymer ?
#
loop_
_entity_poly.entity_id
_entity_poly.type
_entity_poly.pdbx_seq_one_letter_code
_entity_poly.pdbx_strand_id
1 'polypeptide(L)'
;MTAGIAAITVDGSADELQHLVSWLGAEDELAGRVRLAGPGSGVVVMVSSRSAGTFCRSLFGWLRGHRDGRRVSLTVKRSGAVEELDVECGGGHDVDEVLASVRSFLDQD
;
A
#
# COMPACT_ATOMS: atom_id res chain seq x y z
N MET A 1 -16.33 -10.84 1.18
CA MET A 1 -15.41 -9.67 1.21
C MET A 1 -14.16 -10.09 1.94
N THR A 2 -13.08 -10.25 1.20
CA THR A 2 -11.82 -10.78 1.73
C THR A 2 -10.95 -9.62 2.20
N ALA A 3 -10.51 -9.70 3.45
CA ALA A 3 -9.52 -8.77 3.98
C ALA A 3 -8.11 -9.28 3.61
N GLY A 4 -7.22 -8.35 3.30
CA GLY A 4 -5.82 -8.61 3.02
C GLY A 4 -4.90 -7.65 3.78
N ILE A 5 -3.62 -7.94 3.68
CA ILE A 5 -2.54 -7.14 4.22
C ILE A 5 -1.69 -6.66 3.05
N ALA A 6 -1.52 -5.35 2.93
CA ALA A 6 -0.58 -4.72 2.02
C ALA A 6 0.69 -4.35 2.79
N ALA A 7 1.82 -4.96 2.44
CA ALA A 7 3.14 -4.57 2.90
C ALA A 7 3.78 -3.64 1.87
N ILE A 8 4.26 -2.49 2.34
CA ILE A 8 4.90 -1.45 1.54
C ILE A 8 6.36 -1.38 1.98
N THR A 9 7.27 -1.65 1.06
CA THR A 9 8.71 -1.52 1.27
C THR A 9 9.18 -0.27 0.54
N VAL A 10 9.84 0.61 1.29
CA VAL A 10 10.41 1.87 0.81
C VAL A 10 11.86 1.92 1.22
N ASP A 11 12.75 2.16 0.27
CA ASP A 11 14.15 2.50 0.55
C ASP A 11 14.18 3.94 1.10
N GLY A 12 14.00 4.05 2.42
CA GLY A 12 13.87 5.33 3.10
C GLY A 12 14.27 5.28 4.57
N SER A 13 14.41 6.46 5.17
CA SER A 13 14.71 6.59 6.59
C SER A 13 13.52 6.19 7.47
N ALA A 14 13.75 5.96 8.76
CA ALA A 14 12.68 5.72 9.72
C ALA A 14 11.66 6.88 9.76
N ASP A 15 12.12 8.12 9.59
CA ASP A 15 11.25 9.30 9.52
C ASP A 15 10.34 9.27 8.29
N GLU A 16 10.84 8.79 7.15
CA GLU A 16 10.03 8.64 5.94
C GLU A 16 8.97 7.55 6.09
N LEU A 17 9.32 6.42 6.73
CA LEU A 17 8.35 5.38 7.06
C LEU A 17 7.28 5.91 8.03
N GLN A 18 7.67 6.70 9.03
CA GLN A 18 6.73 7.33 9.95
C GLN A 18 5.83 8.35 9.25
N HIS A 19 6.38 9.12 8.31
CA HIS A 19 5.60 10.05 7.50
C HIS A 19 4.58 9.32 6.61
N LEU A 20 4.95 8.19 5.99
CA LEU A 20 4.04 7.34 5.22
C LEU A 20 2.92 6.77 6.10
N VAL A 21 3.24 6.31 7.31
CA VAL A 21 2.22 5.84 8.28
C VAL A 21 1.23 6.94 8.60
N SER A 22 1.72 8.14 8.93
CA SER A 22 0.86 9.28 9.25
C SER A 22 0.02 9.73 8.05
N TRP A 23 0.60 9.72 6.85
CA TRP A 23 -0.09 10.09 5.61
C TRP A 23 -1.24 9.13 5.31
N LEU A 24 -0.96 7.83 5.21
CA LEU A 24 -2.00 6.84 4.93
C LEU A 24 -3.02 6.76 6.08
N GLY A 25 -2.57 6.91 7.32
CA GLY A 25 -3.44 6.87 8.50
C GLY A 25 -4.39 8.06 8.62
N ALA A 26 -4.16 9.15 7.88
CA ALA A 26 -5.05 10.30 7.81
C ALA A 26 -6.29 10.05 6.92
N GLU A 27 -6.27 9.00 6.09
CA GLU A 27 -7.43 8.60 5.31
C GLU A 27 -8.48 7.93 6.21
N ASP A 28 -9.74 8.39 6.14
CA ASP A 28 -10.83 7.84 6.96
C ASP A 28 -10.99 6.32 6.80
N GLU A 29 -10.77 5.81 5.58
CA GLU A 29 -10.86 4.38 5.27
C GLU A 29 -9.64 3.57 5.73
N LEU A 30 -8.55 4.20 6.16
CA LEU A 30 -7.32 3.53 6.60
C LEU A 30 -6.95 3.87 8.05
N ALA A 31 -7.67 4.80 8.68
CA ALA A 31 -7.49 5.16 10.08
C ALA A 31 -7.50 3.92 10.99
N GLY A 32 -6.45 3.76 11.80
CA GLY A 32 -6.25 2.60 12.68
C GLY A 32 -5.86 1.29 11.99
N ARG A 33 -5.69 1.29 10.65
CA ARG A 33 -5.34 0.12 9.84
C ARG A 33 -3.89 0.12 9.32
N VAL A 34 -3.16 1.20 9.55
CA VAL A 34 -1.78 1.42 9.10
C VAL A 34 -0.82 1.28 10.27
N ARG A 35 0.25 0.50 10.12
CA ARG A 35 1.27 0.26 11.16
C ARG A 35 2.66 0.09 10.54
N LEU A 36 3.72 0.29 11.32
CA LEU A 36 5.07 -0.11 10.91
C LEU A 36 5.20 -1.63 10.97
N ALA A 37 5.87 -2.23 9.98
CA ALA A 37 6.17 -3.66 9.94
C ALA A 37 7.24 -4.08 10.97
N GLY A 38 8.00 -3.10 11.48
CA GLY A 38 9.16 -3.29 12.34
C GLY A 38 10.16 -2.15 12.13
N PRO A 39 11.23 -2.07 12.93
CA PRO A 39 12.25 -1.03 12.78
C PRO A 39 12.95 -1.17 11.42
N GLY A 40 12.69 -0.24 10.51
CA GLY A 40 13.30 -0.20 9.17
C GLY A 40 12.71 -1.16 8.12
N SER A 41 11.64 -1.89 8.45
CA SER A 41 11.13 -2.98 7.58
C SER A 41 10.02 -2.56 6.60
N GLY A 42 9.41 -1.39 6.78
CA GLY A 42 8.32 -0.90 5.91
C GLY A 42 7.02 -0.61 6.66
N VAL A 43 5.94 -0.42 5.89
CA VAL A 43 4.59 -0.09 6.37
C VAL A 43 3.62 -1.21 6.01
N VAL A 44 2.77 -1.59 6.95
CA VAL A 44 1.73 -2.59 6.77
C VAL A 44 0.36 -1.92 6.87
N VAL A 45 -0.52 -2.21 5.91
CA VAL A 45 -1.88 -1.69 5.84
C VAL A 45 -2.86 -2.83 5.71
N MET A 46 -3.87 -2.86 6.60
CA MET A 46 -5.01 -3.76 6.40
C MET A 46 -5.93 -3.18 5.33
N VAL A 47 -6.10 -3.92 4.24
CA VAL A 47 -6.85 -3.50 3.05
C VAL A 47 -7.97 -4.48 2.74
N SER A 48 -8.98 -3.98 2.04
CA SER A 48 -10.08 -4.78 1.48
C SER A 48 -10.39 -4.21 0.10
N SER A 49 -11.17 -4.92 -0.71
CA SER A 49 -11.60 -4.43 -2.02
C SER A 49 -12.29 -3.06 -1.96
N ARG A 50 -12.94 -2.73 -0.84
CA ARG A 50 -13.56 -1.43 -0.58
C ARG A 50 -12.53 -0.33 -0.34
N SER A 51 -11.54 -0.58 0.51
CA SER A 51 -10.53 0.42 0.88
C SER A 51 -9.34 0.47 -0.10
N ALA A 52 -9.24 -0.47 -1.04
CA ALA A 52 -8.17 -0.54 -2.05
C ALA A 52 -8.08 0.75 -2.89
N GLY A 53 -9.21 1.35 -3.25
CA GLY A 53 -9.25 2.61 -4.01
C GLY A 53 -8.56 3.76 -3.27
N THR A 54 -8.94 3.96 -2.01
CA THR A 54 -8.37 4.99 -1.14
C THR A 54 -6.90 4.71 -0.84
N PHE A 55 -6.56 3.44 -0.57
CA PHE A 55 -5.19 2.99 -0.38
C PHE A 55 -4.27 3.32 -1.57
N CYS A 56 -4.61 2.86 -2.77
CA CYS A 56 -3.77 3.06 -3.96
C CYS A 56 -3.64 4.56 -4.29
N ARG A 57 -4.73 5.33 -4.25
CA ARG A 57 -4.69 6.77 -4.55
C ARG A 57 -3.86 7.54 -3.54
N SER A 58 -4.01 7.24 -2.25
CA SER A 58 -3.25 7.92 -1.19
C SER A 58 -1.76 7.58 -1.28
N LEU A 59 -1.41 6.31 -1.54
CA LEU A 59 -0.01 5.89 -1.76
C LEU A 59 0.61 6.62 -2.96
N PHE A 60 -0.09 6.68 -4.10
CA PHE A 60 0.41 7.40 -5.28
C PHE A 60 0.46 8.92 -5.06
N GLY A 61 -0.46 9.48 -4.27
CA GLY A 61 -0.41 10.88 -3.83
C GLY A 61 0.85 11.18 -3.02
N TRP A 62 1.19 10.31 -2.08
CA TRP A 62 2.43 10.38 -1.31
C TRP A 62 3.67 10.30 -2.22
N LEU A 63 3.71 9.32 -3.14
CA LEU A 63 4.82 9.15 -4.09
C LEU A 63 5.02 10.36 -5.00
N ARG A 64 3.94 11.01 -5.44
CA ARG A 64 4.01 12.24 -6.25
C ARG A 64 4.64 13.41 -5.49
N GLY A 65 4.53 13.43 -4.15
CA GLY A 65 5.19 14.40 -3.29
C GLY A 65 6.71 14.29 -3.28
N HIS A 66 7.26 13.13 -3.69
CA HIS A 66 8.70 12.89 -3.80
C HIS A 66 9.17 13.18 -5.23
N ARG A 67 10.12 14.13 -5.38
CA ARG A 67 10.55 14.70 -6.66
C ARG A 67 11.27 13.71 -7.61
N ASP A 68 11.70 12.56 -7.13
CA ASP A 68 12.66 11.69 -7.84
C ASP A 68 12.03 10.47 -8.53
N GLY A 69 10.71 10.45 -8.76
CA GLY A 69 10.07 9.29 -9.40
C GLY A 69 10.23 8.01 -8.57
N ARG A 70 10.28 8.16 -7.24
CA ARG A 70 10.48 7.09 -6.27
C ARG A 70 9.57 5.90 -6.57
N ARG A 71 10.15 4.71 -6.53
CA ARG A 71 9.44 3.44 -6.59
C ARG A 71 9.32 2.85 -5.20
N VAL A 72 8.23 2.15 -4.97
CA VAL A 72 8.01 1.36 -3.75
C VAL A 72 7.47 0.00 -4.15
N SER A 73 7.93 -1.01 -3.43
CA SER A 73 7.43 -2.37 -3.60
C SER A 73 6.18 -2.53 -2.74
N LEU A 74 5.10 -3.02 -3.35
CA LEU A 74 3.85 -3.32 -2.68
C LEU A 74 3.57 -4.82 -2.82
N THR A 75 3.55 -5.52 -1.69
CA THR A 75 3.17 -6.92 -1.60
C THR A 75 1.80 -7.01 -0.93
N VAL A 76 0.81 -7.57 -1.61
CA VAL A 76 -0.54 -7.78 -1.08
C VAL A 76 -0.76 -9.26 -0.82
N LYS A 77 -1.13 -9.59 0.41
CA LYS A 77 -1.48 -10.95 0.83
C LYS A 77 -2.94 -11.01 1.25
N ARG A 78 -3.70 -11.93 0.67
CA ARG A 78 -5.07 -12.22 1.11
C ARG A 78 -5.06 -13.12 2.35
N SER A 79 -6.01 -12.90 3.25
CA SER A 79 -6.20 -13.82 4.38
C SER A 79 -6.57 -15.22 3.87
N GLY A 80 -5.80 -16.24 4.27
CA GLY A 80 -6.02 -17.62 3.85
C GLY A 80 -5.43 -18.00 2.49
N ALA A 81 -4.88 -17.05 1.74
CA ALA A 81 -4.20 -17.34 0.48
C ALA A 81 -2.72 -17.73 0.69
N VAL A 82 -2.25 -18.68 -0.11
CA VAL A 82 -0.82 -19.03 -0.21
C VAL A 82 -0.09 -18.05 -1.13
N GLU A 83 -0.79 -17.54 -2.15
CA GLU A 83 -0.25 -16.60 -3.13
C GLU A 83 -0.23 -15.17 -2.60
N GLU A 84 0.75 -14.40 -3.08
CA GLU A 84 0.94 -12.99 -2.81
C GLU A 84 0.99 -12.24 -4.15
N LEU A 85 0.46 -11.02 -4.17
CA LEU A 85 0.54 -10.12 -5.31
C LEU A 85 1.66 -9.12 -5.07
N ASP A 86 2.71 -9.18 -5.88
CA ASP A 86 3.79 -8.18 -5.88
C ASP A 86 3.60 -7.20 -7.03
N VAL A 87 3.56 -5.90 -6.70
CA VAL A 87 3.45 -4.81 -7.67
C VAL A 87 4.38 -3.65 -7.31
N GLU A 88 4.98 -3.03 -8.31
CA GLU A 88 5.73 -1.79 -8.13
C GLU A 88 4.79 -0.58 -8.23
N CYS A 89 4.92 0.37 -7.31
CA CYS A 89 4.18 1.64 -7.33
C CYS A 89 5.15 2.81 -7.52
N GLY A 90 4.74 3.83 -8.29
CA GLY A 90 5.57 4.99 -8.60
C GLY A 90 6.32 4.86 -9.93
N GLY A 91 7.37 5.65 -10.16
CA GLY A 91 8.24 5.50 -11.34
C GLY A 91 7.57 5.55 -12.74
N GLY A 92 6.36 6.10 -12.85
CA GLY A 92 5.57 6.14 -14.09
C GLY A 92 4.45 5.10 -14.20
N HIS A 93 4.28 4.23 -13.21
CA HIS A 93 3.13 3.31 -13.14
C HIS A 93 1.80 4.07 -13.03
N ASP A 94 0.75 3.51 -13.63
CA ASP A 94 -0.61 4.04 -13.53
C ASP A 94 -1.27 3.54 -12.23
N VAL A 95 -1.85 4.48 -11.47
CA VAL A 95 -2.58 4.19 -10.25
C VAL A 95 -3.82 3.32 -10.53
N ASP A 96 -4.47 3.49 -11.68
CA ASP A 96 -5.67 2.75 -12.02
C ASP A 96 -5.36 1.29 -12.38
N GLU A 97 -4.20 1.02 -12.98
CA GLU A 97 -3.70 -0.34 -13.26
C GLU A 97 -3.34 -1.08 -11.97
N VAL A 98 -2.60 -0.42 -11.07
CA VAL A 98 -2.27 -0.98 -9.76
C VAL A 98 -3.55 -1.24 -8.95
N LEU A 99 -4.48 -0.29 -8.93
CA LEU A 99 -5.77 -0.46 -8.25
C LEU A 99 -6.57 -1.63 -8.82
N ALA A 100 -6.66 -1.76 -10.15
CA ALA A 100 -7.37 -2.87 -10.78
C ALA A 100 -6.77 -4.22 -10.36
N SER A 101 -5.43 -4.32 -10.34
CA SER A 101 -4.71 -5.53 -9.93
C SER A 101 -4.95 -5.87 -8.46
N VAL A 102 -4.79 -4.90 -7.55
CA VAL A 102 -5.01 -5.09 -6.11
C VAL A 102 -6.46 -5.46 -5.82
N ARG A 103 -7.42 -4.77 -6.45
CA ARG A 103 -8.84 -5.06 -6.25
C ARG A 103 -9.21 -6.44 -6.77
N SER A 104 -8.77 -6.79 -7.98
CA SER A 104 -9.01 -8.11 -8.56
C SER A 104 -8.42 -9.21 -7.69
N PHE A 105 -7.21 -9.02 -7.17
CA PHE A 105 -6.59 -9.98 -6.26
C PHE A 105 -7.41 -10.14 -4.97
N LEU A 106 -7.84 -9.04 -4.34
CA LEU A 106 -8.64 -9.08 -3.11
C LEU A 106 -10.07 -9.64 -3.31
N ASP A 107 -10.63 -9.52 -4.51
CA ASP A 107 -11.97 -10.01 -4.88
C ASP A 107 -11.98 -11.47 -5.34
N GLN A 108 -10.83 -12.10 -5.60
CA GLN A 108 -10.78 -13.53 -5.86
C GLN A 108 -11.30 -14.29 -4.63
N ASP A 109 -12.16 -15.28 -4.88
CA ASP A 109 -12.71 -16.21 -3.89
C ASP A 109 -11.85 -17.49 -3.88
#